data_AF-W5Z388-F1
#
_entry.id   AF-W5Z388-F1
#
_cell.length_a   1.000
_cell.length_b   1.000
_cell.length_c   1.000
_cell.angle_alpha   90.00
_cell.angle_beta   90.00
_cell.angle_gamma   90.00
#
_symmetry.space_group_name_H-M   'P 1'
#
loop_
_entity.id
_entity.type
_entity.pdbx_description
1 polymer ?
#
loop_
_entity_poly.entity_id
_entity_poly.type
_entity_poly.pdbx_seq_one_letter_code
_entity_poly.pdbx_strand_id
1 'polypeptide(L)'
;MILTAVLYAGLLAFFGPLMLIFLPIQMAFGWWQLTSANYIEHYGLLREKMSDGRYERQQPHHSWNSNHIMSNLILFHLQRHSDHHAHPTRSYQSLRDFKDLPSLPSGYPGMFLAAMFPSWFRSIMDHRVLDWAKGDLDKIQIQPGKREFYVRKFGGTDSESVDTAASK
;
A
#
# COMPACT_ATOMS: atom_id res chain seq x y z
N MET A 1 -11.44 8.64 21.79
CA MET A 1 -10.67 9.01 23.00
C MET A 1 -11.32 8.51 24.28
N ILE A 2 -12.58 8.84 24.60
CA ILE A 2 -13.25 8.40 25.84
C ILE A 2 -13.28 6.87 25.97
N LEU A 3 -13.72 6.16 24.92
CA LEU A 3 -13.77 4.70 24.91
C LEU A 3 -12.39 4.06 25.19
N THR A 4 -11.34 4.58 24.57
CA THR A 4 -9.96 4.12 24.76
C THR A 4 -9.50 4.31 26.20
N ALA A 5 -9.78 5.47 26.80
CA ALA A 5 -9.42 5.76 28.17
C ALA A 5 -10.16 4.84 29.16
N VAL A 6 -11.46 4.63 28.97
CA VAL A 6 -12.28 3.72 29.79
C VAL A 6 -11.77 2.29 29.69
N LEU A 7 -11.50 1.81 28.47
CA LEU A 7 -10.98 0.47 28.25
C LEU A 7 -9.62 0.28 28.94
N TYR A 8 -8.69 1.22 28.76
CA TYR A 8 -7.34 1.09 29.31
C TYR A 8 -7.34 1.23 30.83
N ALA A 9 -8.15 2.13 31.40
CA ALA A 9 -8.33 2.23 32.84
C ALA A 9 -8.94 0.95 33.42
N GLY A 10 -9.94 0.35 32.74
CA GLY A 10 -10.53 -0.92 33.14
C GLY A 10 -9.53 -2.08 33.12
N LEU A 11 -8.72 -2.17 32.05
CA LEU A 11 -7.65 -3.17 31.94
C LEU A 11 -6.60 -3.00 33.04
N LEU A 12 -6.18 -1.76 33.32
CA LEU A 12 -5.24 -1.45 34.40
C LEU A 12 -5.82 -1.77 35.78
N ALA A 13 -7.10 -1.49 36.01
CA ALA A 13 -7.77 -1.78 37.27
C ALA A 13 -7.92 -3.29 37.51
N PHE A 14 -8.21 -4.08 36.46
CA PHE A 14 -8.45 -5.52 36.59
C PHE A 14 -7.16 -6.35 36.61
N PHE A 15 -6.19 -6.03 35.75
CA PHE A 15 -4.93 -6.78 35.62
C PHE A 15 -3.73 -6.13 36.34
N GLY A 16 -3.94 -4.96 36.94
CA GLY A 16 -2.96 -4.26 37.76
C GLY A 16 -1.86 -3.54 36.98
N PRO A 17 -0.85 -2.98 37.69
CA PRO A 17 0.19 -2.12 37.12
C PRO A 17 1.04 -2.76 36.02
N LEU A 18 1.08 -4.09 35.93
CA LEU A 18 1.77 -4.81 34.87
C LEU A 18 1.29 -4.39 33.46
N MET A 19 0.02 -3.96 33.34
CA MET A 19 -0.53 -3.43 32.09
C MET A 19 0.17 -2.16 31.59
N LEU A 20 0.86 -1.41 32.46
CA LEU A 20 1.65 -0.24 32.04
C LEU A 20 2.82 -0.62 31.13
N ILE A 21 3.26 -1.88 31.12
CA ILE A 21 4.28 -2.38 30.18
C ILE A 21 3.61 -2.87 28.89
N PHE A 22 2.54 -3.67 29.01
CA PHE A 22 1.90 -4.30 27.85
C PHE A 22 1.13 -3.32 26.96
N LEU A 23 0.45 -2.31 27.53
CA LEU A 23 -0.35 -1.36 26.75
C LEU A 23 0.51 -0.52 25.79
N PRO A 24 1.66 0.06 26.20
CA PRO A 24 2.56 0.73 25.26
C PRO A 24 3.06 -0.16 24.13
N ILE A 25 3.42 -1.41 24.43
CA ILE A 25 3.87 -2.37 23.42
C ILE A 25 2.74 -2.64 22.42
N GLN A 26 1.52 -2.88 22.90
CA GLN A 26 0.34 -3.09 22.05
C GLN A 26 0.05 -1.87 21.19
N MET A 27 0.13 -0.65 21.74
CA MET A 27 -0.07 0.59 20.99
C MET A 27 0.97 0.76 19.89
N ALA A 28 2.25 0.56 20.23
CA ALA A 28 3.35 0.64 19.26
C ALA A 28 3.17 -0.40 18.15
N PHE A 29 2.76 -1.62 18.49
CA PHE A 29 2.52 -2.69 17.53
C PHE A 29 1.33 -2.39 16.60
N GLY A 30 0.22 -1.87 17.15
CA GLY A 30 -0.94 -1.45 16.34
C GLY A 30 -0.61 -0.28 15.41
N TRP A 31 0.13 0.71 15.91
CA TRP A 31 0.63 1.83 15.10
C TRP A 31 1.56 1.35 13.98
N TRP A 32 2.50 0.45 14.30
CA TRP A 32 3.43 -0.12 13.33
C TRP A 32 2.70 -0.89 12.22
N GLN A 33 1.71 -1.72 12.56
CA GLN A 33 0.92 -2.45 11.57
C GLN A 33 0.15 -1.51 10.65
N LEU A 34 -0.55 -0.52 11.21
CA LEU A 34 -1.36 0.42 10.41
C LEU A 34 -0.46 1.28 9.52
N THR A 35 0.65 1.79 10.04
CA THR A 35 1.61 2.59 9.26
C THR A 35 2.25 1.76 8.15
N SER A 36 2.62 0.51 8.45
CA SER A 36 3.20 -0.40 7.46
C SER A 36 2.19 -0.77 6.37
N ALA A 37 0.94 -1.07 6.72
CA ALA A 37 -0.14 -1.33 5.76
C ALA A 37 -0.33 -0.14 4.82
N ASN A 38 -0.52 1.06 5.37
CA ASN A 38 -0.66 2.28 4.59
C ASN A 38 0.53 2.50 3.65
N TYR A 39 1.75 2.27 4.12
CA TYR A 39 2.95 2.45 3.31
C TYR A 39 2.99 1.48 2.13
N ILE A 40 2.78 0.19 2.36
CA ILE A 40 2.90 -0.82 1.30
C ILE A 40 1.73 -0.78 0.32
N GLU A 41 0.52 -0.48 0.79
CA GLU A 41 -0.71 -0.42 -0.04
C GLU A 41 -0.71 0.78 -0.98
N HIS A 42 -0.02 1.87 -0.61
CA HIS A 42 -0.04 3.13 -1.36
C HIS A 42 1.34 3.52 -1.93
N TYR A 43 2.29 2.57 -1.98
CA TYR A 43 3.63 2.86 -2.47
C TYR A 43 3.63 3.22 -3.96
N GLY A 44 4.07 4.44 -4.29
CA GLY A 44 4.44 4.86 -5.64
C GLY A 44 3.29 5.15 -6.61
N LEU A 45 2.06 4.78 -6.29
CA LEU A 45 0.90 4.96 -7.19
C LEU A 45 0.36 6.39 -7.12
N LEU A 46 0.10 7.01 -8.28
CA LEU A 46 -0.56 8.31 -8.38
C LEU A 46 -1.93 8.18 -9.03
N ARG A 47 -2.76 9.19 -8.79
CA ARG A 47 -3.97 9.43 -9.55
C ARG A 47 -3.68 10.44 -10.63
N GLU A 48 -4.27 10.25 -11.80
CA GLU A 48 -4.18 11.22 -12.86
C GLU A 48 -4.97 12.49 -12.53
N LYS A 49 -4.40 13.63 -12.92
CA LYS A 49 -5.05 14.93 -12.84
C LYS A 49 -5.74 15.20 -14.17
N MET A 50 -7.06 15.37 -14.13
CA MET A 50 -7.88 15.65 -15.29
C MET A 50 -7.65 17.09 -15.80
N SER A 51 -8.10 17.35 -17.02
CA SER A 51 -7.97 18.67 -17.69
C SER A 51 -8.66 19.81 -16.94
N ASP A 52 -9.68 19.50 -16.13
CA ASP A 52 -10.38 20.44 -15.25
C ASP A 52 -9.60 20.77 -13.95
N GLY A 53 -8.40 20.19 -13.78
CA GLY A 53 -7.55 20.36 -12.63
C GLY A 53 -7.90 19.50 -11.42
N ARG A 54 -8.95 18.67 -11.50
CA ARG A 54 -9.33 17.73 -10.44
C ARG A 54 -8.64 16.39 -10.64
N TYR A 55 -8.41 15.66 -9.55
CA TYR A 55 -7.98 14.27 -9.67
C TYR A 55 -9.14 13.37 -10.07
N GLU A 56 -8.82 12.31 -10.81
CA GLU A 56 -9.78 11.25 -11.08
C GLU A 56 -10.33 10.63 -9.80
N ARG A 57 -11.50 9.99 -9.94
CA ARG A 57 -12.15 9.28 -8.83
C ARG A 57 -11.24 8.14 -8.35
N GLN A 58 -11.24 7.88 -7.04
CA GLN A 58 -10.54 6.73 -6.48
C GLN A 58 -11.05 5.42 -7.11
N GLN A 59 -10.15 4.66 -7.72
CA GLN A 59 -10.42 3.35 -8.29
C GLN A 59 -9.60 2.28 -7.57
N PRO A 60 -9.98 0.99 -7.68
CA PRO A 60 -9.26 -0.09 -7.02
C PRO A 60 -7.77 -0.17 -7.40
N HIS A 61 -7.39 0.21 -8.63
CA HIS A 61 -6.01 0.18 -9.09
C HIS A 61 -5.10 1.27 -8.49
N HIS A 62 -5.63 2.18 -7.67
CA HIS A 62 -4.85 3.18 -6.93
C HIS A 62 -4.30 2.67 -5.58
N SER A 63 -4.25 1.35 -5.41
CA SER A 63 -3.70 0.70 -4.22
C SER A 63 -3.24 -0.71 -4.55
N TRP A 64 -2.16 -1.16 -3.91
CA TRP A 64 -1.70 -2.53 -3.99
C TRP A 64 -2.63 -3.45 -3.21
N ASN A 65 -3.07 -4.51 -3.87
CA ASN A 65 -3.85 -5.59 -3.29
C ASN A 65 -2.92 -6.74 -2.85
N SER A 66 -3.40 -7.69 -2.05
CA SER A 66 -2.71 -8.94 -1.74
C SER A 66 -3.77 -10.03 -1.76
N ASN A 67 -3.49 -11.23 -2.25
CA ASN A 67 -4.49 -12.33 -2.27
C ASN A 67 -4.03 -13.58 -1.52
N HIS A 68 -3.18 -13.40 -0.50
CA HIS A 68 -2.60 -14.51 0.26
C HIS A 68 -3.49 -14.93 1.46
N ILE A 69 -3.83 -16.22 1.52
CA ILE A 69 -4.72 -16.81 2.53
C ILE A 69 -4.29 -16.48 3.97
N MET A 70 -3.00 -16.60 4.30
CA MET A 70 -2.50 -16.31 5.64
C MET A 70 -2.73 -14.85 6.04
N SER A 71 -2.50 -13.92 5.12
CA SER A 71 -2.75 -12.50 5.35
C SER A 71 -4.25 -12.19 5.41
N ASN A 72 -5.08 -12.87 4.64
CA ASN A 72 -6.55 -12.77 4.75
C ASN A 72 -7.05 -13.19 6.13
N LEU A 73 -6.49 -14.26 6.70
CA LEU A 73 -6.89 -14.74 8.01
C LEU A 73 -6.40 -13.82 9.14
N ILE A 74 -5.12 -13.43 9.10
CA ILE A 74 -4.50 -12.62 10.17
C ILE A 74 -5.02 -11.19 10.18
N LEU A 75 -5.26 -10.60 9.00
CA LEU A 75 -5.67 -9.21 8.86
C LEU A 75 -7.14 -9.05 8.49
N PHE A 76 -7.95 -10.10 8.69
CA PHE A 76 -9.38 -10.07 8.39
C PHE A 76 -9.67 -9.51 6.99
N HIS A 77 -9.10 -10.11 5.95
CA HIS A 77 -9.26 -9.72 4.55
C HIS A 77 -8.99 -8.24 4.26
N LEU A 78 -8.04 -7.63 4.98
CA LEU A 78 -7.54 -6.29 4.67
C LEU A 78 -7.22 -6.12 3.19
N GLN A 79 -6.81 -7.21 2.53
CA GLN A 79 -6.66 -7.38 1.08
C GLN A 79 -7.73 -6.71 0.21
N ARG A 80 -9.01 -6.73 0.60
CA ARG A 80 -10.07 -6.07 -0.20
C ARG A 80 -10.07 -4.54 -0.08
N HIS A 81 -9.01 -3.97 0.47
CA HIS A 81 -8.71 -2.55 0.62
C HIS A 81 -9.00 -1.74 -0.64
N SER A 82 -8.55 -2.24 -1.79
CA SER A 82 -8.70 -1.57 -3.08
C SER A 82 -10.16 -1.28 -3.43
N ASP A 83 -11.05 -2.25 -3.21
CA ASP A 83 -12.49 -2.07 -3.43
C ASP A 83 -13.12 -1.20 -2.35
N HIS A 84 -12.68 -1.31 -1.10
CA HIS A 84 -13.16 -0.45 -0.01
C HIS A 84 -12.83 1.02 -0.26
N HIS A 85 -11.62 1.34 -0.72
CA HIS A 85 -11.24 2.70 -1.07
C HIS A 85 -12.01 3.27 -2.27
N ALA A 86 -12.37 2.42 -3.24
CA ALA A 86 -13.23 2.82 -4.37
C ALA A 86 -14.71 2.94 -3.98
N HIS A 87 -15.16 2.14 -3.00
CA HIS A 87 -16.55 2.00 -2.56
C HIS A 87 -16.66 1.91 -1.02
N PRO A 88 -16.40 3.01 -0.28
CA PRO A 88 -16.30 2.98 1.18
C PRO A 88 -17.63 2.66 1.87
N THR A 89 -18.76 2.85 1.19
CA THR A 89 -20.10 2.54 1.69
C THR A 89 -20.48 1.06 1.55
N ARG A 90 -19.66 0.25 0.87
CA ARG A 90 -19.90 -1.18 0.71
C ARG A 90 -19.61 -1.92 2.02
N SER A 91 -20.55 -2.77 2.44
CA SER A 91 -20.36 -3.62 3.61
C SER A 91 -19.18 -4.56 3.41
N TYR A 92 -18.46 -4.84 4.50
CA TYR A 92 -17.25 -5.66 4.51
C TYR A 92 -17.42 -7.01 3.79
N GLN A 93 -18.53 -7.71 4.03
CA GLN A 93 -18.82 -9.03 3.45
C GLN A 93 -18.96 -8.99 1.92
N SER A 94 -19.35 -7.83 1.38
CA SER A 94 -19.65 -7.63 -0.04
C SER A 94 -18.45 -7.09 -0.81
N LEU A 95 -17.34 -6.75 -0.14
CA LEU A 95 -16.13 -6.27 -0.81
C LEU A 95 -15.64 -7.31 -1.83
N ARG A 96 -15.14 -6.84 -2.97
CA ARG A 96 -14.74 -7.68 -4.11
C ARG A 96 -13.23 -7.66 -4.29
N ASP A 97 -12.74 -8.71 -4.94
CA ASP A 97 -11.40 -8.77 -5.50
C ASP A 97 -11.48 -8.65 -7.03
N PHE A 98 -10.45 -8.09 -7.66
CA PHE A 98 -10.38 -7.90 -9.11
C PHE A 98 -9.03 -8.42 -9.62
N LYS A 99 -9.04 -9.14 -10.75
CA LYS A 99 -7.85 -9.82 -11.28
C LYS A 99 -6.76 -8.85 -11.77
N ASP A 100 -7.14 -7.68 -12.24
CA ASP A 100 -6.24 -6.73 -12.91
C ASP A 100 -5.70 -5.64 -11.95
N LEU A 101 -5.65 -5.92 -10.65
CA LEU A 101 -5.12 -4.98 -9.66
C LEU A 101 -3.63 -5.13 -9.45
N PRO A 102 -2.90 -4.01 -9.26
CA PRO A 102 -1.53 -4.07 -8.79
C PRO A 102 -1.52 -4.87 -7.48
N SER A 103 -0.70 -5.91 -7.42
CA SER A 103 -0.68 -6.86 -6.31
C SER A 103 0.71 -6.96 -5.69
N LEU A 104 0.74 -7.01 -4.37
CA LEU A 104 1.94 -7.27 -3.58
C LEU A 104 2.48 -8.67 -3.93
N PRO A 105 3.81 -8.83 -4.05
CA PRO A 105 4.43 -10.12 -4.37
C PRO A 105 4.37 -11.15 -3.23
N SER A 106 4.03 -10.70 -2.02
CA SER A 106 3.89 -11.53 -0.82
C SER A 106 2.73 -11.03 0.03
N GLY A 107 2.39 -11.79 1.06
CA GLY A 107 1.45 -11.36 2.08
C GLY A 107 1.98 -10.18 2.89
N TYR A 108 1.09 -9.53 3.64
CA TYR A 108 1.44 -8.40 4.52
C TYR A 108 2.60 -8.70 5.47
N PRO A 109 2.72 -9.87 6.14
CA PRO A 109 3.87 -10.13 7.00
C PRO A 109 5.21 -10.06 6.26
N GLY A 110 5.27 -10.61 5.04
CA GLY A 110 6.47 -10.56 4.21
C GLY A 110 6.78 -9.14 3.74
N MET A 111 5.75 -8.40 3.31
CA MET A 111 5.93 -7.02 2.85
C MET A 111 6.23 -6.04 3.99
N PHE A 112 5.69 -6.26 5.20
CA PHE A 112 6.05 -5.48 6.39
C PHE A 112 7.51 -5.66 6.75
N LEU A 113 7.99 -6.91 6.74
CA LEU A 113 9.40 -7.20 6.99
C LEU A 113 10.29 -6.55 5.92
N ALA A 114 9.92 -6.65 4.64
CA ALA A 114 10.65 -5.99 3.57
C ALA A 114 10.66 -4.46 3.74
N ALA A 115 9.53 -3.84 4.11
CA ALA A 115 9.40 -2.40 4.32
C ALA A 115 10.28 -1.86 5.46
N MET A 116 10.68 -2.71 6.42
CA MET A 116 11.66 -2.33 7.46
C MET A 116 13.06 -2.05 6.89
N PHE A 117 13.37 -2.55 5.68
CA PHE A 117 14.64 -2.37 5.01
C PHE A 117 14.43 -1.67 3.66
N PRO A 118 14.51 -0.33 3.58
CA PRO A 118 14.10 0.43 2.40
C PRO A 118 14.79 0.05 1.09
N SER A 119 16.05 -0.39 1.14
CA SER A 119 16.77 -0.87 -0.05
C SER A 119 16.14 -2.15 -0.62
N TRP A 120 15.78 -3.10 0.25
CA TRP A 120 15.16 -4.36 -0.12
C TRP A 120 13.72 -4.16 -0.60
N PHE A 121 12.95 -3.30 0.08
CA PHE A 121 11.61 -2.97 -0.37
C PHE A 121 11.63 -2.31 -1.77
N ARG A 122 12.51 -1.33 -1.98
CA ARG A 122 12.66 -0.64 -3.28
C ARG A 122 13.12 -1.57 -4.40
N SER A 123 14.01 -2.53 -4.12
CA SER A 123 14.43 -3.49 -5.15
C SER A 123 13.29 -4.36 -5.66
N ILE A 124 12.24 -4.55 -4.85
CA ILE A 124 11.04 -5.32 -5.20
C ILE A 124 9.98 -4.43 -5.84
N MET A 125 9.68 -3.29 -5.21
CA MET A 125 8.48 -2.50 -5.52
C MET A 125 8.70 -1.46 -6.63
N ASP A 126 9.90 -0.91 -6.80
CA ASP A 126 10.13 0.14 -7.81
C ASP A 126 9.81 -0.34 -9.23
N HIS A 127 10.24 -1.55 -9.59
CA HIS A 127 9.95 -2.14 -10.89
C HIS A 127 8.44 -2.39 -11.08
N ARG A 128 7.74 -2.82 -10.04
CA ARG A 128 6.29 -3.07 -10.09
C ARG A 128 5.49 -1.78 -10.27
N VAL A 129 5.91 -0.71 -9.59
CA VAL A 129 5.34 0.63 -9.76
C VAL A 129 5.52 1.10 -11.21
N LEU A 130 6.71 0.88 -11.77
CA LEU A 130 7.00 1.21 -13.17
C LEU A 130 6.18 0.38 -14.16
N ASP A 131 6.05 -0.93 -13.93
CA ASP A 131 5.23 -1.83 -14.75
C ASP A 131 3.76 -1.39 -14.74
N TRP A 132 3.23 -1.02 -13.56
CA TRP A 132 1.88 -0.48 -13.41
C TRP A 132 1.70 0.82 -14.20
N ALA A 133 2.71 1.70 -14.18
CA ALA A 133 2.74 2.94 -14.94
C ALA A 133 3.11 2.78 -16.42
N LYS A 134 3.37 1.54 -16.88
CA LYS A 134 3.82 1.23 -18.25
C LYS A 134 5.09 1.98 -18.65
N GLY A 135 6.02 2.14 -17.73
CA GLY A 135 7.28 2.88 -17.97
C GLY A 135 7.19 4.38 -17.72
N ASP A 136 5.99 4.96 -17.63
CA ASP A 136 5.81 6.40 -17.52
C ASP A 136 6.16 6.91 -16.11
N LEU A 137 7.31 7.57 -15.99
CA LEU A 137 7.79 8.13 -14.73
C LEU A 137 6.94 9.31 -14.23
N ASP A 138 6.13 9.94 -15.08
CA ASP A 138 5.24 11.04 -14.68
C ASP A 138 3.92 10.54 -14.08
N LYS A 139 3.65 9.23 -14.19
CA LYS A 139 2.49 8.58 -13.55
C LYS A 139 2.78 8.00 -12.18
N ILE A 140 3.99 8.19 -11.63
CA ILE A 140 4.39 7.60 -10.34
C ILE A 140 4.89 8.65 -9.36
N GLN A 141 4.71 8.36 -8.06
CA GLN A 141 5.18 9.25 -7.01
C GLN A 141 6.68 9.07 -6.80
N ILE A 142 7.47 10.08 -7.15
CA ILE A 142 8.90 10.12 -6.90
C ILE A 142 9.20 11.16 -5.81
N GLN A 143 10.02 10.78 -4.83
CA GLN A 143 10.49 11.69 -3.80
C GLN A 143 11.22 12.90 -4.44
N PRO A 144 10.94 14.15 -4.03
CA PRO A 144 11.69 15.32 -4.49
C PRO A 144 13.20 15.11 -4.33
N GLY A 145 13.98 15.43 -5.38
CA GLY A 145 15.43 15.21 -5.42
C GLY A 145 15.88 13.80 -5.81
N LYS A 146 14.96 12.84 -6.04
CA LYS A 146 15.29 11.49 -6.53
C LYS A 146 14.94 11.26 -8.01
N ARG A 147 14.35 12.24 -8.70
CA ARG A 147 13.91 12.10 -10.10
C ARG A 147 15.04 11.69 -11.04
N GLU A 148 16.19 12.37 -10.99
CA GLU A 148 17.34 12.02 -11.82
C GLU A 148 17.87 10.60 -11.57
N PHE A 149 17.83 10.14 -10.31
CA PHE A 149 18.21 8.77 -9.98
C PHE A 149 17.29 7.76 -10.66
N TYR A 150 15.96 7.99 -10.62
CA TYR A 150 15.00 7.10 -11.25
C TYR A 150 15.00 7.19 -12.77
N VAL A 151 15.21 8.38 -13.34
CA VAL A 151 15.43 8.55 -14.79
C VAL A 151 16.67 7.79 -15.24
N ARG A 152 17.79 7.84 -14.50
CA ARG A 152 18.98 7.02 -14.83
C ARG A 152 18.74 5.52 -14.65
N LYS A 153 17.94 5.13 -13.65
CA LYS A 153 17.65 3.72 -13.34
C LYS A 153 16.67 3.10 -14.34
N PHE A 154 15.72 3.88 -14.88
CA PHE A 154 14.57 3.37 -15.64
C PHE A 154 14.28 4.07 -16.96
N GLY A 155 14.76 5.29 -17.19
CA GLY A 155 14.42 6.10 -18.37
C GLY A 155 14.93 5.56 -19.73
N GLY A 156 15.52 4.37 -19.77
CA GLY A 156 15.89 3.67 -21.00
C GLY A 156 14.79 2.77 -21.58
N THR A 157 13.67 2.54 -20.87
CA THR A 157 12.59 1.66 -21.36
C THR A 157 11.64 2.32 -22.38
N ASP A 158 11.79 3.62 -22.66
CA ASP A 158 10.90 4.36 -23.55
C ASP A 158 11.25 4.26 -25.05
N SER A 159 12.39 3.67 -25.42
CA SER A 159 12.88 3.71 -26.82
C SER A 159 12.74 2.41 -27.63
N GLU A 160 12.40 1.26 -27.04
CA GLU A 160 12.39 -0.02 -27.79
C GLU A 160 10.99 -0.54 -28.17
N SER A 161 9.92 -0.04 -27.57
CA SER A 161 8.56 -0.55 -27.83
C SER A 161 7.79 0.17 -28.94
N VAL A 162 8.24 1.35 -29.37
CA VAL A 162 7.58 2.12 -30.45
C VAL A 162 8.04 1.67 -31.84
N ASP A 163 9.30 1.23 -32.00
CA ASP A 163 9.85 0.89 -33.32
C ASP A 163 9.46 -0.50 -33.84
N THR A 164 9.01 -1.42 -33.00
CA THR A 164 8.59 -2.76 -33.44
C THR A 164 7.13 -2.84 -33.91
N ALA A 165 6.31 -1.83 -33.62
CA ALA A 165 4.92 -1.76 -34.09
C ALA A 165 4.75 -1.06 -35.46
N ALA A 166 5.77 -0.35 -35.93
CA ALA A 166 5.75 0.37 -37.22
C ALA A 166 6.34 -0.43 -38.40
N SER A 167 6.76 -1.69 -38.18
CA SER A 167 7.45 -2.53 -39.18
C SER A 167 6.71 -3.85 -39.50
N LYS A 168 5.36 -3.85 -39.40
CA LYS A 168 4.53 -4.95 -39.93
C LYS A 168 3.32 -4.43 -40.68
#